data_AF-A0A6I4M187-F1
#
_entry.id   AF-A0A6I4M187-F1
#
_cell.length_a   1.000
_cell.length_b   1.000
_cell.length_c   1.000
_cell.angle_alpha   90.00
_cell.angle_beta   90.00
_cell.angle_gamma   90.00
#
_symmetry.space_group_name_H-M   'P 1'
#
loop_
_entity.id
_entity.type
_entity.pdbx_description
1 polymer ?
#
loop_
_entity_poly.entity_id
_entity_poly.type
_entity_poly.pdbx_seq_one_letter_code
_entity_poly.pdbx_strand_id
1 'polypeptide(L)' 'MHINRLVERFLREQNLPPTKFGRLAARDPRLVLDMRMGREVRPEMEVKLRQYIASYHEAAAAERNKAA' A
#
# COMPACT_ATOMS: atom_id res chain seq x y z
N MET A 1 7.22 -1.74 13.25
CA MET A 1 7.59 -1.21 11.91
C MET A 1 6.52 -0.20 11.51
N HIS A 2 6.88 1.07 11.29
CA HIS A 2 5.92 2.14 10.96
C HIS A 2 5.20 1.87 9.62
N ILE A 3 3.89 2.10 9.57
CA ILE A 3 3.07 1.86 8.37
C ILE A 3 3.58 2.66 7.15
N ASN A 4 4.05 3.89 7.35
CA ASN A 4 4.61 4.73 6.27
C ASN A 4 5.79 4.04 5.56
N ARG A 5 6.71 3.45 6.32
CA ARG A 5 7.88 2.75 5.75
C ARG A 5 7.47 1.50 4.99
N LEU A 6 6.44 0.79 5.47
CA LEU A 6 5.91 -0.40 4.81
C LEU A 6 5.27 -0.04 3.47
N VAL A 7 4.46 1.03 3.44
CA VAL A 7 3.84 1.54 2.21
C VAL A 7 4.91 2.00 1.22
N GLU A 8 5.89 2.79 1.64
CA GLU A 8 6.98 3.26 0.76
C GLU A 8 7.76 2.10 0.12
N ARG A 9 8.05 1.05 0.89
CA ARG A 9 8.72 -0.14 0.36
C ARG A 9 7.85 -0.82 -0.70
N PHE A 10 6.57 -1.04 -0.39
CA PHE A 10 5.63 -1.66 -1.32
C PHE A 10 5.51 -0.88 -2.64
N LEU A 11 5.40 0.45 -2.58
CA LEU A 11 5.32 1.29 -3.77
C LEU A 11 6.57 1.15 -4.66
N ARG A 12 7.76 1.04 -4.06
CA ARG A 12 9.01 0.82 -4.80
C ARG A 12 9.07 -0.57 -5.42
N GLU A 13 8.71 -1.61 -4.67
CA GLU A 13 8.72 -3.00 -5.14
C GLU A 13 7.76 -3.24 -6.30
N GLN A 14 6.59 -2.61 -6.27
CA GLN A 14 5.54 -2.77 -7.29
C GLN A 14 5.56 -1.69 -8.36
N ASN A 15 6.49 -0.72 -8.28
CA ASN A 15 6.53 0.48 -9.13
C ASN A 15 5.15 1.19 -9.22
N LEU A 16 4.41 1.20 -8.11
CA LEU A 16 3.03 1.69 -8.06
C LEU A 16 3.00 3.18 -7.70
N PRO A 17 2.28 4.03 -8.46
CA PRO A 17 2.15 5.44 -8.11
C PRO A 17 1.48 5.65 -6.73
N PRO A 18 1.99 6.56 -5.88
CA PRO A 18 1.45 6.80 -4.54
C PRO A 18 -0.02 7.23 -4.56
N THR A 19 -0.41 8.02 -5.57
CA THR A 19 -1.80 8.48 -5.76
C THR A 19 -2.75 7.34 -6.12
N LYS A 20 -2.28 6.37 -6.91
CA LYS A 20 -3.04 5.16 -7.27
C LYS A 20 -3.22 4.27 -6.06
N PHE A 21 -2.16 4.03 -5.28
CA PHE A 21 -2.25 3.29 -4.03
C PHE A 21 -3.28 3.90 -3.07
N GLY A 22 -3.17 5.21 -2.79
CA GLY A 22 -4.08 5.88 -1.87
C GLY A 22 -5.55 5.77 -2.33
N ARG A 23 -5.81 5.91 -3.63
CA ARG A 23 -7.15 5.72 -4.22
C ARG A 23 -7.67 4.29 -4.05
N LEU A 24 -6.82 3.28 -4.25
CA LEU A 24 -7.23 1.87 -4.19
C LEU A 24 -7.37 1.35 -2.76
N ALA A 25 -6.42 1.69 -1.88
CA ALA A 25 -6.35 1.17 -0.52
C ALA A 25 -7.25 1.92 0.47
N ALA A 26 -7.43 3.23 0.27
CA ALA A 26 -8.12 4.09 1.23
C ALA A 26 -9.13 5.06 0.60
N ARG A 27 -9.34 5.03 -0.72
CA ARG A 27 -10.13 6.02 -1.47
C ARG A 27 -9.64 7.46 -1.29
N ASP A 28 -8.37 7.64 -0.93
CA ASP A 28 -7.73 8.94 -0.69
C ASP A 28 -6.42 9.03 -1.51
N PRO A 29 -6.40 9.72 -2.66
CA PRO A 29 -5.20 9.83 -3.49
C PRO A 29 -4.08 10.66 -2.85
N ARG A 30 -4.37 11.44 -1.80
CA ARG A 30 -3.38 12.26 -1.09
C ARG A 30 -2.74 11.53 0.09
N LEU A 31 -3.31 10.40 0.51
CA LEU A 31 -2.88 9.64 1.68
C LEU A 31 -1.36 9.52 1.82
N VAL A 32 -0.69 8.98 0.81
CA VAL A 32 0.77 8.74 0.86
C VAL A 32 1.55 10.05 0.89
N LEU A 33 1.10 11.07 0.16
CA LEU A 33 1.74 12.39 0.15
C LEU A 33 1.64 13.03 1.54
N ASP A 34 0.46 12.97 2.15
CA ASP A 34 0.26 13.50 3.49
C ASP A 34 1.04 12.69 4.54
N MET A 35 1.13 11.35 4.41
CA MET A 35 1.96 10.49 5.27
C MET A 35 3.45 10.88 5.21
N ARG A 36 3.95 11.28 4.03
CA ARG A 36 5.32 11.82 3.85
C ARG A 36 5.51 13.17 4.53
N MET A 37 4.44 13.96 4.61
CA MET A 37 4.41 15.24 5.33
C MET A 37 4.17 15.08 6.84
N GLY A 38 4.11 13.85 7.36
CA GLY A 38 3.95 13.56 8.79
C GLY A 38 2.52 13.30 9.25
N ARG A 39 1.55 13.14 8.33
CA ARG A 39 0.19 12.71 8.70
C ARG A 39 0.25 11.37 9.43
N GLU A 40 -0.34 11.35 10.63
CA GLU A 40 -0.56 10.10 11.35
C GLU A 40 -1.74 9.33 10.78
N VAL A 41 -1.54 8.04 10.61
CA VAL A 41 -2.56 7.12 10.13
C VAL A 41 -3.28 6.53 11.33
N ARG A 42 -4.61 6.65 11.37
CA ARG A 42 -5.41 6.03 12.43
C ARG A 42 -5.26 4.50 12.40
N PRO A 43 -5.34 3.79 13.54
CA PRO A 43 -5.18 2.33 13.59
C PRO A 43 -6.10 1.57 12.62
N GLU A 44 -7.36 2.00 12.49
CA GLU A 44 -8.32 1.42 11.53
C GLU A 44 -7.84 1.52 10.07
N MET A 45 -7.14 2.59 9.74
CA MET A 45 -6.67 2.86 8.39
C MET A 45 -5.39 2.07 8.14
N GLU A 46 -4.52 1.98 9.14
CA GLU A 46 -3.36 1.10 9.10
C GLU A 46 -3.75 -0.35 8.79
N VAL A 47 -4.80 -0.88 9.43
CA VAL A 47 -5.31 -2.23 9.13
C VAL A 47 -5.71 -2.38 7.66
N LYS A 48 -6.47 -1.41 7.11
CA LYS A 48 -6.87 -1.43 5.69
C LYS A 48 -5.67 -1.42 4.75
N LEU A 49 -4.66 -0.59 5.04
CA LEU A 49 -3.43 -0.50 4.24
C LEU A 49 -2.64 -1.82 4.27
N ARG A 50 -2.55 -2.45 5.45
CA ARG A 50 -1.89 -3.76 5.60
C ARG A 50 -2.63 -4.85 4.82
N GLN A 51 -3.96 -4.89 4.92
CA GLN A 51 -4.79 -5.84 4.18
C GLN A 51 -4.65 -5.67 2.67
N TYR A 52 -4.65 -4.43 2.18
CA TYR A 52 -4.46 -4.15 0.76
C TYR A 52 -3.09 -4.61 0.24
N ILE A 53 -2.03 -4.41 1.02
CA ILE A 53 -0.68 -4.84 0.64
C ILE A 53 -0.60 -6.37 0.63
N ALA A 54 -1.16 -7.04 1.65
CA ALA A 54 -1.21 -8.49 1.70
C ALA A 54 -1.93 -9.09 0.49
N SER A 55 -3.13 -8.58 0.16
CA SER A 55 -3.89 -9.08 -1.00
C SER A 55 -3.19 -8.84 -2.34
N TYR A 56 -2.42 -7.74 -2.46
CA TYR A 56 -1.62 -7.47 -3.65
C TYR A 56 -0.48 -8.49 -3.81
N HIS A 57 0.20 -8.84 -2.72
CA HIS A 57 1.25 -9.87 -2.76
C HIS A 57 0.67 -11.26 -3.07
N GLU A 58 -0.51 -11.60 -2.56
CA GLU A 58 -1.21 -12.84 -2.89
C GLU A 58 -1.58 -12.90 -4.38
N ALA A 59 -2.13 -11.81 -4.93
CA ALA A 59 -2.44 -11.72 -6.35
C ALA A 59 -1.17 -11.85 -7.21
N ALA A 60 -0.09 -11.15 -6.85
CA ALA A 60 1.18 -11.24 -7.56
C ALA A 60 1.82 -12.64 -7.47
N ALA A 61 1.68 -13.32 -6.33
CA ALA A 61 2.14 -14.70 -6.15
C ALA A 61 1.30 -15.71 -6.95
N ALA A 62 -0.02 -15.55 -6.96
CA ALA A 62 -0.92 -16.38 -7.74
C ALA A 62 -0.66 -16.29 -9.25
N GLU A 63 -0.41 -15.08 -9.76
CA GLU A 63 -0.03 -14.87 -11.17
C GLU A 63 1.33 -15.48 -11.49
N ARG A 64 2.32 -15.38 -10.59
CA ARG A 64 3.62 -16.07 -10.76
C ARG A 64 3.47 -17.59 -10.81
N ASN A 65 2.63 -18.17 -9.97
CA ASN A 65 2.43 -19.63 -9.92
C ASN A 65 1.65 -20.18 -11.13
N LYS A 66 0.91 -19.34 -11.86
CA LYS A 66 0.27 -19.74 -13.14
C LYS A 66 1.22 -19.72 -14.34
N ALA A 67 2.32 -18.98 -14.24
CA ALA A 67 3.29 -18.80 -15.32
C ALA A 67 4.47 -19.79 -15.26
N ALA A 68 4.50 -20.67 -14.25
CA ALA A 68 5.50 -21.72 -14.05
C ALA A 68 4.88 -23.10 -14.30
#